data_AF-A0A3A4WHF9-F1
#
_entry.id   AF-A0A3A4WHF9-F1
#
_cell.length_a   1.000
_cell.length_b   1.000
_cell.length_c   1.000
_cell.angle_alpha   90.00
_cell.angle_beta   90.00
_cell.angle_gamma   90.00
#
_symmetry.space_group_name_H-M   'P 1'
#
loop_
_entity.id
_entity.type
_entity.pdbx_description
1 polymer ?
#
loop_
_entity_poly.entity_id
_entity_poly.type
_entity_poly.pdbx_seq_one_letter_code
_entity_poly.pdbx_strand_id
1 'polypeptide(L)' 'MGSEIITCVQCGREFEFTEREQHLAEKMGFDSPRRCPDCRRKKNKIASEDDERKRRDRKRDYLNKDRD' A
#
# COMPACT_ATOMS: atom_id res chain seq x y z
N MET A 1 -5.02 25.75 12.73
CA MET A 1 -5.02 25.66 11.26
C MET A 1 -3.63 25.18 10.85
N GLY A 2 -3.40 23.88 10.94
CA GLY A 2 -2.11 23.24 10.77
C GLY A 2 -2.25 21.99 9.92
N SER A 3 -2.56 22.16 8.64
CA SER A 3 -2.21 21.13 7.67
C SER A 3 -0.83 21.45 7.11
N GLU A 4 0.02 20.44 7.04
CA GLU A 4 1.35 20.53 6.44
C GLU A 4 1.32 19.87 5.07
N ILE A 5 1.91 20.49 4.06
CA ILE A 5 2.07 19.87 2.75
C ILE A 5 3.41 19.14 2.73
N ILE A 6 3.38 17.81 2.52
CA ILE A 6 4.57 16.97 2.49
C ILE A 6 4.80 16.42 1.09
N THR A 7 6.04 16.47 0.60
CA THR A 7 6.43 15.87 -0.68
C THR A 7 6.73 14.37 -0.51
N CYS A 8 6.06 13.53 -1.29
CA CYS A 8 6.27 12.09 -1.27
C CYS A 8 7.64 11.70 -1.85
N VAL A 9 8.46 11.00 -1.07
CA VAL A 9 9.81 10.55 -1.52
C VAL A 9 9.78 9.50 -2.65
N GLN A 10 8.62 8.89 -2.91
CA GLN A 10 8.50 7.82 -3.91
C GLN A 10 7.98 8.32 -5.26
N CYS A 11 7.07 9.28 -5.27
CA CYS A 11 6.45 9.78 -6.50
C CYS A 11 6.59 11.29 -6.72
N GLY A 12 7.22 12.01 -5.78
CA GLY A 12 7.43 13.46 -5.86
C GLY A 12 6.17 14.31 -5.68
N ARG A 13 5.01 13.69 -5.44
CA ARG A 13 3.74 14.43 -5.28
C ARG A 13 3.62 15.02 -3.88
N GLU A 14 3.13 16.23 -3.83
CA GLU A 14 2.70 16.90 -2.61
C GLU A 14 1.37 16.33 -2.16
N PHE A 15 1.24 16.06 -0.87
CA PHE A 15 -0.01 15.65 -0.24
C PHE A 15 -0.20 16.37 1.08
N GLU A 16 -1.46 16.61 1.44
CA GLU A 16 -1.83 17.27 2.67
C GLU A 16 -1.73 16.29 3.84
N PHE A 17 -1.05 16.73 4.91
CA PHE A 17 -0.95 16.06 6.19
C PHE A 17 -1.70 16.88 7.23
N THR A 18 -2.96 16.52 7.44
CA THR A 18 -3.91 17.29 8.23
C THR A 18 -3.64 17.19 9.74
N GLU A 19 -4.10 18.16 10.55
CA GLU A 19 -4.00 18.12 12.02
C GLU A 19 -4.53 16.79 12.59
N ARG A 20 -5.61 16.24 12.02
CA ARG A 20 -6.18 14.95 12.43
C ARG A 20 -5.21 13.79 12.21
N GLU A 21 -4.49 13.78 11.10
CA GLU A 21 -3.51 12.74 10.81
C GLU A 21 -2.24 12.89 11.65
N GLN A 22 -1.83 14.12 11.97
CA GLN A 22 -0.75 14.41 12.92
C GLN A 22 -1.07 13.85 14.31
N HIS A 23 -2.23 14.20 14.87
CA HIS A 23 -2.64 13.67 16.18
C HIS A 23 -2.79 12.15 16.21
N LEU A 24 -3.25 11.55 15.09
CA LEU A 24 -3.34 10.10 15.00
C LEU A 24 -1.95 9.46 14.96
N ALA A 25 -1.01 10.03 14.20
CA ALA A 25 0.37 9.56 14.14
C ALA A 25 1.04 9.64 15.51
N GLU A 26 0.91 10.78 16.21
CA GLU A 26 1.42 10.99 17.58
C GLU A 26 0.83 9.99 18.57
N LYS A 27 -0.50 9.81 18.56
CA LYS A 27 -1.19 8.86 19.45
C LYS A 27 -0.72 7.41 19.25
N MET A 28 -0.34 7.08 18.03
CA MET A 28 0.17 5.75 17.66
C MET A 28 1.69 5.64 17.85
N GLY A 29 2.38 6.72 18.19
CA GLY A 29 3.84 6.77 18.31
C GLY A 29 4.59 6.69 16.98
N PHE A 30 3.98 7.19 15.89
CA PHE A 30 4.59 7.25 14.56
C PHE A 30 5.04 8.66 14.20
N ASP A 31 6.14 8.75 13.46
CA ASP A 31 6.61 10.00 12.84
C ASP A 31 5.78 10.41 11.61
N SER A 32 6.01 11.65 11.16
CA SER A 32 5.39 12.22 9.95
C SER A 32 5.59 11.34 8.69
N PRO A 33 4.55 11.20 7.84
CA PRO A 33 4.59 10.32 6.69
C PRO A 33 5.53 10.86 5.60
N ARG A 34 6.52 10.06 5.19
CA ARG A 34 7.38 10.38 4.03
C ARG A 34 6.80 9.98 2.67
N ARG A 35 5.72 9.20 2.66
CA ARG A 35 5.09 8.65 1.45
C ARG A 35 3.60 8.96 1.45
N CYS A 36 3.08 9.37 0.30
CA CYS A 36 1.66 9.64 0.11
C CYS A 36 0.80 8.37 0.28
N PRO A 37 -0.50 8.53 0.58
CA PRO A 37 -1.42 7.41 0.76
C PRO A 37 -1.49 6.48 -0.46
N ASP A 38 -1.39 7.02 -1.69
CA ASP A 38 -1.36 6.21 -2.92
C ASP A 38 -0.14 5.28 -2.97
N CYS A 39 1.04 5.81 -2.66
CA CYS A 39 2.27 5.01 -2.65
C CYS A 39 2.27 3.95 -1.56
N ARG A 40 1.66 4.25 -0.40
CA ARG A 40 1.43 3.25 0.67
C ARG A 40 0.48 2.15 0.20
N ARG A 41 -0.63 2.49 -0.48
CA ARG A 41 -1.62 1.54 -1.00
C ARG A 41 -1.10 0.68 -2.16
N LYS A 42 -0.29 1.23 -3.05
CA LYS A 42 0.25 0.52 -4.23
C LYS A 42 1.05 -0.73 -3.88
N LYS A 43 1.67 -0.78 -2.70
CA LYS A 43 2.38 -1.98 -2.23
C LYS A 43 1.44 -3.18 -2.03
N ASN A 44 0.15 -2.93 -1.79
CA ASN A 44 -0.83 -3.98 -1.52
C ASN A 44 -1.49 -4.54 -2.78
N LYS A 45 -1.71 -3.70 -3.80
CA LYS A 45 -2.44 -4.10 -5.03
C LYS A 45 -1.64 -5.05 -5.92
N ILE A 46 -0.34 -4.77 -6.10
CA ILE A 46 0.55 -5.62 -6.90
C ILE A 46 0.71 -7.00 -6.23
N ALA A 47 0.83 -7.02 -4.89
CA ALA A 47 0.91 -8.28 -4.14
C ALA A 47 -0.38 -9.11 -4.26
N SER A 48 -1.57 -8.48 -4.24
CA SER A 48 -2.84 -9.20 -4.35
C SER A 48 -3.10 -9.78 -5.76
N GLU A 49 -2.75 -9.04 -6.83
CA GLU A 49 -2.98 -9.50 -8.21
C GLU A 49 -1.99 -10.61 -8.60
N ASP A 50 -0.72 -10.48 -8.19
CA ASP A 50 0.29 -11.53 -8.36
C ASP A 50 -0.05 -12.81 -7.57
N ASP A 51 -0.51 -12.67 -6.32
CA ASP A 51 -0.91 -13.82 -5.49
C ASP A 51 -2.10 -14.57 -6.10
N GLU A 52 -3.11 -13.86 -6.61
CA GLU A 52 -4.27 -14.47 -7.26
C GLU A 52 -3.88 -15.19 -8.56
N ARG A 53 -2.98 -14.60 -9.36
CA ARG A 53 -2.43 -15.26 -10.56
C ARG A 53 -1.71 -16.56 -10.20
N LYS A 54 -0.79 -16.51 -9.24
CA LYS A 54 -0.06 -17.69 -8.75
C LYS A 54 -0.97 -18.76 -8.15
N ARG A 55 -2.07 -18.37 -7.50
CA ARG A 55 -3.10 -19.31 -7.01
C ARG A 55 -3.82 -19.99 -8.16
N ARG A 56 -4.20 -19.25 -9.20
CA ARG A 56 -4.84 -19.82 -10.40
C ARG A 56 -3.91 -20.78 -11.14
N ASP A 57 -2.64 -20.40 -11.32
CA ASP A 57 -1.65 -21.26 -11.96
C ASP A 57 -1.45 -22.55 -11.17
N ARG A 58 -1.22 -22.47 -9.85
CA ARG A 58 -1.12 -23.66 -8.98
C ARG A 58 -2.36 -24.55 -9.01
N LYS A 59 -3.56 -23.97 -9.04
CA LYS A 59 -4.81 -24.75 -9.15
C LYS A 59 -4.91 -25.48 -10.48
N ARG A 60 -4.49 -24.84 -11.58
CA ARG A 60 -4.45 -25.46 -12.91
C ARG A 60 -3.46 -26.62 -12.94
N ASP A 61 -2.25 -26.44 -12.41
CA ASP A 61 -1.25 -27.52 -12.31
C ASP A 61 -1.78 -28.72 -11.52
N TYR A 62 -2.46 -28.49 -10.39
CA TYR A 62 -3.07 -29.56 -9.61
C TYR A 62 -4.12 -30.34 -10.41
N LEU A 63 -5.07 -29.64 -11.03
CA LEU A 63 -6.14 -30.27 -11.83
C LEU A 63 -5.63 -31.02 -13.07
N ASN A 64 -4.51 -30.59 -13.64
CA ASN A 64 -3.88 -31.27 -14.78
C ASN A 64 -3.11 -32.52 -14.34
N LYS A 65 -2.57 -32.56 -13.11
CA LYS A 65 -1.84 -33.71 -12.57
C LYS A 65 -2.73 -34.91 -12.26
N ASP A 66 -3.99 -34.68 -11.88
CA ASP A 66 -4.97 -35.75 -11.58
C ASP A 66 -5.62 -36.38 -12.84
N ARG A 67 -5.20 -35.95 -14.04
CA ARG A 67 -5.77 -36.37 -15.33
C ARG A 67 -4.95 -37.41 -16.09
N ASP A 68 -3.73 -37.71 -15.63
CA ASP A 68 -2.84 -38.78 -16.11
C ASP A 68 -2.86 -39.97 -15.14
#